data_AF-A0A537HMW3-F1
#
_entry.id   AF-A0A537HMW3-F1
#
_cell.length_a   1.000
_cell.length_b   1.000
_cell.length_c   1.000
_cell.angle_alpha   90.00
_cell.angle_beta   90.00
_cell.angle_gamma   90.00
#
_symmetry.space_group_name_H-M   'P 1'
#
loop_
_entity.id
_entity.type
_entity.pdbx_description
1 polymer ?
#
loop_
_entity_poly.entity_id
_entity_poly.type
_entity_poly.pdbx_seq_one_letter_code
_entity_poly.pdbx_strand_id
1 'polypeptide(L)'
;MKFSVTGSSLSASFVASSGSYSDSFSIADFTIASVTSISFHKNCILQDTLTATALNGFTSDITLSYTDPSGRVSLIFSPNPVNPQGTFAESTMTYHGNPEGTYVITVIGTSGVIVHSYLVTVTITPPGVCPILPP
;
A
#
# COMPACT_ATOMS: atom_id res chain seq x y z
N MET A 1 -4.80 36.33 14.42
CA MET A 1 -4.43 35.31 13.42
C MET A 1 -4.15 34.02 14.16
N LYS A 2 -4.80 32.91 13.78
CA LYS A 2 -4.55 31.61 14.41
C LYS A 2 -4.14 30.63 13.33
N PHE A 3 -2.96 30.03 13.50
CA PHE A 3 -2.48 28.92 12.70
C PHE A 3 -2.65 27.64 13.52
N SER A 4 -3.14 26.58 12.89
CA SER A 4 -3.25 25.26 13.49
C SER A 4 -2.60 24.25 12.57
N VAL A 5 -1.79 23.37 13.15
CA VAL A 5 -1.20 22.23 12.45
C VAL A 5 -1.83 20.97 13.02
N THR A 6 -2.39 20.13 12.16
CA THR A 6 -2.97 18.84 12.55
C THR A 6 -2.45 17.77 11.60
N GLY A 7 -1.55 16.92 12.07
CA GLY A 7 -0.93 15.88 11.24
C GLY A 7 -0.23 16.48 10.01
N SER A 8 -0.74 16.18 8.82
CA SER A 8 -0.25 16.62 7.51
C SER A 8 -0.95 17.86 6.95
N SER A 9 -1.78 18.55 7.75
CA SER A 9 -2.55 19.73 7.31
C SER A 9 -2.23 20.98 8.14
N LEU A 10 -2.16 22.11 7.44
CA LEU A 10 -1.98 23.45 7.98
C LEU A 10 -3.27 24.24 7.72
N SER A 11 -3.84 24.85 8.76
CA SER A 11 -5.03 25.70 8.64
C SER A 11 -4.76 27.08 9.21
N ALA A 12 -5.16 28.11 8.47
CA ALA A 12 -5.08 29.50 8.89
C ALA A 12 -6.48 30.11 8.90
N SER A 13 -6.87 30.71 10.02
CA SER A 13 -8.11 31.50 10.10
C SER A 13 -7.79 32.92 10.51
N PHE A 14 -8.38 33.87 9.78
CA PHE A 14 -8.29 35.29 10.06
C PHE A 14 -9.68 35.92 10.08
N VAL A 15 -9.86 36.85 11.02
CA VAL A 15 -11.04 37.72 11.11
C VAL A 15 -10.54 39.11 10.76
N ALA A 16 -10.89 39.58 9.57
CA ALA A 16 -10.63 40.93 9.10
C ALA A 16 -11.81 41.85 9.48
N SER A 17 -11.62 43.16 9.35
CA SER A 17 -12.67 44.17 9.57
C SER A 17 -13.89 43.99 8.65
N SER A 18 -13.74 43.29 7.52
CA SER A 18 -14.80 43.05 6.54
C SER A 18 -15.24 41.58 6.44
N GLY A 19 -14.81 40.68 7.33
CA GLY A 19 -15.25 39.28 7.31
C GLY A 19 -14.27 38.28 7.91
N SER A 20 -14.64 37.00 7.84
CA SER A 20 -13.77 35.89 8.22
C SER A 20 -13.32 35.14 6.99
N TYR A 21 -12.08 34.68 7.00
CA TYR A 21 -11.50 33.89 5.93
C TYR A 21 -10.74 32.72 6.56
N SER A 22 -10.80 31.58 5.89
CA SER A 22 -10.05 30.39 6.27
C SER A 22 -9.43 29.78 5.03
N ASP A 23 -8.16 29.41 5.15
CA ASP A 23 -7.42 28.67 4.12
C ASP A 23 -6.82 27.42 4.76
N SER A 24 -6.72 26.35 3.99
CA SER A 24 -6.19 25.07 4.43
C SER A 24 -5.32 24.45 3.36
N PHE A 25 -4.08 24.13 3.74
CA PHE A 25 -3.13 23.42 2.92
C PHE A 25 -2.95 22.00 3.46
N SER A 26 -3.05 21.00 2.60
CA SER A 26 -2.76 19.60 2.93
C SER A 26 -1.60 19.09 2.11
N ILE A 27 -0.76 18.26 2.74
CA ILE A 27 0.35 17.60 2.06
C ILE A 27 -0.22 16.40 1.32
N ALA A 28 0.04 16.32 0.01
CA ALA A 28 -0.30 15.17 -0.81
C ALA A 28 0.36 13.90 -0.25
N ASP A 29 -0.42 12.82 -0.11
CA ASP A 29 0.04 11.58 0.51
C ASP A 29 -0.67 10.37 -0.11
N PHE A 30 -0.30 9.15 0.24
CA PHE A 30 -0.98 7.94 -0.22
C PHE A 30 -1.06 6.88 0.88
N THR A 31 -1.89 5.88 0.69
CA THR A 31 -1.88 4.65 1.50
C THR A 31 -1.85 3.44 0.59
N ILE A 32 -1.36 2.32 1.11
CA ILE A 32 -1.39 1.02 0.46
C ILE A 32 -2.03 0.01 1.41
N ALA A 33 -2.90 -0.84 0.88
CA ALA A 33 -3.56 -1.88 1.64
C ALA A 33 -3.79 -3.13 0.79
N SER A 34 -3.71 -4.30 1.40
CA SER A 34 -4.08 -5.59 0.80
C SER A 34 -4.49 -6.56 1.91
N VAL A 35 -4.73 -7.83 1.57
CA VAL A 35 -4.97 -8.87 2.57
C VAL A 35 -3.68 -9.13 3.36
N THR A 36 -3.75 -9.00 4.68
CA THR A 36 -2.57 -9.10 5.58
C THR A 36 -2.33 -10.51 6.14
N SER A 37 -3.25 -11.43 5.93
CA SER A 37 -3.14 -12.83 6.38
C SER A 37 -3.59 -13.75 5.26
N ILE A 38 -2.62 -14.41 4.62
CA ILE A 38 -2.85 -15.30 3.49
C ILE A 38 -2.33 -16.70 3.75
N SER A 39 -2.95 -17.69 3.11
CA SER A 39 -2.49 -19.07 3.14
C SER A 39 -2.59 -19.72 1.77
N PHE A 40 -1.56 -20.47 1.39
CA PHE A 40 -1.54 -21.22 0.14
C PHE A 40 -0.64 -22.46 0.27
N HIS A 41 -0.90 -23.46 -0.56
CA HIS A 41 -0.10 -24.68 -0.59
C HIS A 41 1.29 -24.41 -1.16
N LYS A 42 2.32 -25.09 -0.62
CA LYS A 42 3.67 -25.06 -1.16
C LYS A 42 3.68 -25.31 -2.69
N ASN A 43 4.52 -24.57 -3.40
CA ASN A 43 4.65 -24.58 -4.86
C ASN A 43 3.40 -24.11 -5.64
N CYS A 44 2.36 -23.64 -4.96
CA CYS A 44 1.25 -22.93 -5.59
C CYS A 44 1.50 -21.43 -5.63
N ILE A 45 0.66 -20.76 -6.43
CA ILE A 45 0.62 -19.31 -6.57
C ILE A 45 -0.65 -18.82 -5.90
N LEU A 46 -0.54 -17.73 -5.16
CA LEU A 46 -1.69 -16.97 -4.68
C LEU A 46 -1.64 -15.57 -5.28
N GLN A 47 -2.78 -15.09 -5.77
CA GLN A 47 -2.94 -13.70 -6.18
C GLN A 47 -3.78 -12.96 -5.16
N ASP A 48 -3.31 -11.79 -4.77
CA ASP A 48 -4.02 -10.80 -3.95
C ASP A 48 -4.06 -9.47 -4.71
N THR A 49 -4.99 -8.59 -4.33
CA THR A 49 -5.10 -7.25 -4.90
C THR A 49 -4.62 -6.24 -3.87
N LEU A 50 -3.57 -5.49 -4.21
CA LEU A 50 -3.13 -4.31 -3.47
C LEU A 50 -3.86 -3.09 -4.00
N THR A 51 -4.50 -2.34 -3.12
CA THR A 51 -5.10 -1.04 -3.42
C THR A 51 -4.18 0.06 -2.91
N ALA A 52 -3.73 0.93 -3.81
CA ALA A 52 -3.07 2.19 -3.49
C ALA A 52 -4.09 3.32 -3.55
N THR A 53 -4.30 4.04 -2.45
CA THR A 53 -5.27 5.14 -2.37
C THR A 53 -4.54 6.47 -2.29
N ALA A 54 -4.91 7.41 -3.16
CA ALA A 54 -4.44 8.78 -3.10
C ALA A 54 -5.12 9.54 -1.95
N LEU A 55 -4.33 10.28 -1.19
CA LEU A 55 -4.80 11.22 -0.17
C LEU A 55 -4.42 12.64 -0.56
N ASN A 56 -5.29 13.61 -0.23
CA ASN A 56 -5.01 15.03 -0.43
C ASN A 56 -4.60 15.42 -1.87
N GLY A 57 -5.19 14.77 -2.88
CA GLY A 57 -4.92 15.08 -4.30
C GLY A 57 -3.61 14.50 -4.85
N PHE A 58 -3.08 13.44 -4.22
CA PHE A 58 -1.87 12.76 -4.68
C PHE A 58 -2.05 12.07 -6.05
N THR A 59 -1.16 12.38 -7.00
CA THR A 59 -1.23 11.91 -8.41
C THR A 59 0.08 11.27 -8.90
N SER A 60 1.08 11.13 -8.03
CA SER A 60 2.40 10.61 -8.40
C SER A 60 2.43 9.09 -8.44
N ASP A 61 3.40 8.53 -9.16
CA ASP A 61 3.64 7.09 -9.20
C ASP A 61 4.12 6.57 -7.84
N ILE A 62 3.62 5.40 -7.45
CA ILE A 62 4.02 4.66 -6.26
C ILE A 62 4.76 3.41 -6.73
N THR A 63 6.06 3.34 -6.44
CA THR A 63 6.87 2.15 -6.66
C THR A 63 6.66 1.17 -5.51
N LEU A 64 6.18 -0.03 -5.84
CA LEU A 64 5.92 -1.10 -4.88
C LEU A 64 7.14 -2.02 -4.79
N SER A 65 7.48 -2.41 -3.57
CA SER A 65 8.56 -3.35 -3.26
C SER A 65 8.21 -4.14 -2.00
N TYR A 66 9.01 -5.16 -1.69
CA TYR A 66 8.84 -5.93 -0.47
C TYR A 66 10.18 -6.39 0.07
N THR A 67 10.21 -6.70 1.37
CA THR A 67 11.33 -7.37 2.02
C THR A 67 10.84 -8.64 2.70
N ASP A 68 11.56 -9.74 2.48
CA ASP A 68 11.36 -11.02 3.16
C ASP A 68 12.65 -11.41 3.91
N PRO A 69 12.69 -11.26 5.24
CA PRO A 69 13.85 -11.65 6.06
C PRO A 69 14.18 -13.14 5.96
N SER A 70 13.22 -14.00 5.61
CA SER A 70 13.43 -15.44 5.52
C SER A 70 14.01 -15.89 4.18
N GLY A 71 13.81 -15.10 3.11
CA GLY A 71 14.13 -15.44 1.74
C GLY A 71 13.44 -16.71 1.25
N ARG A 72 12.20 -16.97 1.69
CA ARG A 72 11.38 -18.15 1.35
C ARG A 72 10.11 -17.79 0.60
N VAL A 73 9.74 -16.51 0.59
CA VAL A 73 8.59 -15.96 -0.11
C VAL A 73 9.08 -15.04 -1.21
N SER A 74 8.57 -15.25 -2.43
CA SER A 74 8.75 -14.33 -3.55
C SER A 74 7.42 -13.66 -3.85
N LEU A 75 7.46 -12.35 -4.10
CA LEU A 75 6.30 -11.53 -4.38
C LEU A 75 6.54 -10.68 -5.63
N ILE A 76 5.59 -10.72 -6.57
CA ILE A 76 5.63 -9.96 -7.82
C ILE A 76 4.43 -9.01 -7.85
N PHE A 77 4.64 -7.78 -8.30
CA PHE A 77 3.62 -6.75 -8.44
C PHE A 77 3.36 -6.45 -9.92
N SER A 78 2.09 -6.38 -10.33
CA SER A 78 1.72 -6.00 -11.70
C SER A 78 0.35 -5.31 -11.70
N PRO A 79 0.26 -4.01 -12.08
CA PRO A 79 1.36 -3.13 -12.51
C PRO A 79 2.28 -2.67 -11.36
N ASN A 80 3.52 -2.31 -11.70
CA ASN A 80 4.48 -1.63 -10.81
C ASN A 80 5.45 -0.77 -11.66
N PRO A 81 5.52 0.56 -11.47
CA PRO A 81 4.80 1.35 -10.47
C PRO A 81 3.29 1.41 -10.71
N VAL A 82 2.53 1.75 -9.65
CA VAL A 82 1.10 2.04 -9.74
C VAL A 82 0.85 3.54 -9.64
N ASN A 83 -0.16 4.04 -10.35
CA ASN A 83 -0.53 5.45 -10.27
C ASN A 83 -2.00 5.61 -9.88
N PRO A 84 -2.31 6.11 -8.67
CA PRO A 84 -3.69 6.28 -8.21
C PRO A 84 -4.44 7.46 -8.85
N GLN A 85 -3.76 8.34 -9.61
CA GLN A 85 -4.37 9.44 -10.38
C GLN A 85 -5.36 10.32 -9.57
N GLY A 86 -5.09 10.55 -8.28
CA GLY A 86 -5.95 11.33 -7.39
C GLY A 86 -7.12 10.57 -6.76
N THR A 87 -7.30 9.29 -7.08
CA THR A 87 -8.32 8.41 -6.49
C THR A 87 -7.68 7.15 -5.91
N PHE A 88 -7.62 6.06 -6.67
CA PHE A 88 -6.99 4.81 -6.29
C PHE A 88 -6.49 4.07 -7.53
N ALA A 89 -5.52 3.17 -7.32
CA ALA A 89 -5.07 2.22 -8.31
C ALA A 89 -4.83 0.86 -7.67
N GLU A 90 -4.90 -0.18 -8.48
CA GLU A 90 -4.72 -1.56 -8.02
C GLU A 90 -3.45 -2.18 -8.63
N SER A 91 -2.80 -3.04 -7.86
CA SER A 91 -1.71 -3.92 -8.30
C SER A 91 -2.02 -5.35 -7.92
N THR A 92 -1.88 -6.28 -8.86
CA THR A 92 -1.94 -7.71 -8.54
C THR A 92 -0.63 -8.13 -7.88
N MET A 93 -0.75 -8.62 -6.66
CA MET A 93 0.31 -9.23 -5.86
C MET A 93 0.32 -10.74 -6.08
N THR A 94 1.36 -11.26 -6.69
CA THR A 94 1.52 -12.69 -6.97
C THR A 94 2.56 -13.29 -6.03
N TYR A 95 2.10 -14.15 -5.11
CA TYR A 95 2.92 -14.80 -4.09
C TYR A 95 3.37 -16.19 -4.55
N HIS A 96 4.63 -16.49 -4.26
CA HIS A 96 5.23 -17.81 -4.37
C HIS A 96 5.98 -18.13 -3.08
N GLY A 97 6.02 -19.39 -2.67
CA GLY A 97 6.79 -19.73 -1.49
C GLY A 97 7.09 -21.22 -1.29
N ASN A 98 8.23 -21.48 -0.65
CA ASN A 98 8.75 -22.82 -0.33
C ASN A 98 9.94 -22.66 0.66
N PRO A 99 10.04 -23.44 1.76
CA PRO A 99 9.19 -24.55 2.21
C PRO A 99 7.99 -24.13 3.07
N GLU A 100 7.22 -25.11 3.54
CA GLU A 100 6.11 -24.91 4.47
C GLU A 100 6.54 -24.17 5.74
N GLY A 101 5.63 -23.38 6.30
CA GLY A 101 5.90 -22.52 7.44
C GLY A 101 5.14 -21.20 7.37
N THR A 102 5.29 -20.41 8.43
CA THR A 102 4.71 -19.07 8.52
C THR A 102 5.82 -18.04 8.40
N TYR A 103 5.63 -17.10 7.48
CA TYR A 103 6.59 -16.05 7.14
C TYR A 103 5.93 -14.69 7.27
N VAL A 104 6.69 -13.70 7.71
CA VAL A 104 6.23 -12.30 7.77
C VAL A 104 7.04 -11.50 6.79
N ILE A 105 6.36 -10.90 5.81
CA ILE A 105 6.98 -10.01 4.83
C ILE A 105 6.51 -8.57 5.09
N THR A 106 7.32 -7.61 4.66
CA THR A 106 6.96 -6.19 4.68
C THR A 106 6.75 -5.71 3.25
N VAL A 107 5.58 -5.16 2.96
CA VAL A 107 5.26 -4.52 1.68
C VAL A 107 5.48 -3.02 1.82
N ILE A 108 6.15 -2.41 0.84
CA ILE A 108 6.61 -1.02 0.88
C ILE A 108 6.17 -0.33 -0.40
N GLY A 109 5.48 0.80 -0.26
CA GLY A 109 5.19 1.73 -1.35
C GLY A 109 6.03 2.98 -1.17
N THR A 110 6.70 3.42 -2.24
CA THR A 110 7.56 4.62 -2.24
C THR A 110 7.16 5.56 -3.36
N SER A 111 6.99 6.83 -3.04
CA SER A 111 6.85 7.91 -4.03
C SER A 111 7.70 9.11 -3.62
N GLY A 112 8.82 9.31 -4.31
CA GLY A 112 9.80 10.33 -3.96
C GLY A 112 10.34 10.15 -2.54
N VAL A 113 9.93 11.01 -1.61
CA VAL A 113 10.31 10.98 -0.19
C VAL A 113 9.23 10.35 0.72
N ILE A 114 8.04 10.07 0.19
CA ILE A 114 6.92 9.50 0.95
C ILE A 114 7.02 7.98 0.86
N VAL A 115 7.09 7.32 2.02
CA VAL A 115 7.21 5.87 2.13
C VAL A 115 6.17 5.35 3.11
N HIS A 116 5.35 4.40 2.64
CA HIS A 116 4.38 3.68 3.47
C HIS A 116 4.65 2.19 3.42
N SER A 117 4.38 1.50 4.52
CA SER A 117 4.58 0.05 4.59
C SER A 117 3.58 -0.63 5.51
N TYR A 118 3.36 -1.92 5.27
CA TYR A 118 2.56 -2.78 6.14
C TYR A 118 3.11 -4.22 6.13
N LEU A 119 2.71 -4.99 7.15
CA LEU A 119 3.13 -6.37 7.32
C LEU A 119 2.09 -7.33 6.75
N VAL A 120 2.56 -8.39 6.10
CA VAL A 120 1.74 -9.50 5.62
C VAL A 120 2.26 -10.80 6.22
N THR A 121 1.35 -11.57 6.81
CA THR A 121 1.61 -12.92 7.33
C THR A 121 1.24 -13.93 6.26
N VAL A 122 2.22 -14.72 5.84
CA VAL A 122 2.12 -15.71 4.77
C VAL A 122 2.26 -17.10 5.37
N THR A 123 1.21 -17.91 5.26
CA THR A 123 1.23 -19.31 5.72
C THR A 123 1.33 -20.26 4.53
N ILE A 124 2.45 -20.95 4.43
CA ILE A 124 2.69 -21.97 3.40
C ILE A 124 2.36 -23.32 4.01
N THR A 125 1.30 -23.95 3.48
CA THR A 125 0.82 -25.25 3.94
C THR A 125 1.44 -26.40 3.12
N PRO A 126 1.34 -27.66 3.59
CA PRO A 126 1.82 -28.82 2.84
C PRO A 126 1.26 -28.88 1.41
N PRO A 127 1.92 -29.59 0.48
CA PRO A 127 1.47 -29.70 -0.89
C PRO A 127 0.01 -30.13 -0.99
N GLY A 128 -0.76 -29.40 -1.79
CA GLY A 128 -2.17 -29.65 -2.07
C GLY A 128 -2.48 -29.31 -3.53
N VAL A 129 -3.76 -29.35 -3.88
CA VAL A 129 -4.20 -28.96 -5.23
C VAL A 129 -4.14 -27.43 -5.31
N CYS A 130 -3.34 -26.90 -6.24
CA CYS A 130 -3.35 -25.47 -6.51
C CYS A 130 -4.69 -25.08 -7.14
N PRO A 131 -5.37 -24.04 -6.65
CA PRO A 131 -6.54 -23.53 -7.35
C PRO A 131 -6.11 -23.12 -8.77
N ILE A 132 -6.84 -23.60 -9.78
CA ILE A 132 -6.70 -23.07 -11.14
C ILE A 132 -7.21 -21.63 -11.12
N LEU A 133 -6.37 -20.68 -11.53
CA LEU A 133 -6.83 -19.30 -11.70
C LEU A 133 -7.82 -19.28 -12.88
N PRO A 134 -9.02 -18.70 -12.74
CA PRO A 134 -9.90 -18.49 -13.88
C PRO A 134 -9.22 -17.60 -14.93
N PRO A 135 -9.48 -17.84 -16.24
CA PRO A 135 -8.91 -17.06 -17.33
C PRO A 135 -9.38 -15.61 -17.35
#